data_AF-G3Y1W6-F1
#
_entry.id   AF-G3Y1W6-F1
#
_cell.length_a   1.000
_cell.length_b   1.000
_cell.length_c   1.000
_cell.angle_alpha   90.00
_cell.angle_beta   90.00
_cell.angle_gamma   90.00
#
_symmetry.space_group_name_H-M   'P 1'
#
loop_
_entity.id
_entity.type
_entity.pdbx_description
1 polymer ?
#
loop_
_entity_poly.entity_id
_entity_poly.type
_entity_poly.pdbx_seq_one_letter_code
_entity_poly.pdbx_strand_id
1 'polypeptide(L)'
;MTIPLSTISTFRTTFNPFLRSARPCRLILSLLRNPTTTPASSPGHIDIKVTQLPRSSTQEPELTIGFKNGKELKIEVGKRQMKIGDVVEEIARVGRAIEREEALKS
;
A
#
# COMPACT_ATOMS: atom_id res chain seq x y z
N MET A 1 4.45 0.72 -14.34
CA MET A 1 4.73 1.79 -13.36
C MET A 1 5.26 1.13 -12.10
N THR A 2 6.43 1.55 -11.61
CA THR A 2 7.05 0.98 -10.40
C THR A 2 6.72 1.85 -9.18
N ILE A 3 6.46 1.22 -8.03
CA ILE A 3 6.18 1.90 -6.77
C ILE A 3 7.52 2.38 -6.16
N PRO A 4 7.66 3.66 -5.79
CA PRO A 4 8.85 4.17 -5.11
C PRO A 4 8.87 3.73 -3.64
N LEU A 5 9.36 2.51 -3.39
CA LEU A 5 9.35 1.87 -2.07
C LEU A 5 10.09 2.67 -1.00
N SER A 6 11.11 3.44 -1.38
CA SER A 6 11.91 4.30 -0.50
C SER A 6 11.08 5.35 0.22
N THR A 7 9.96 5.78 -0.36
CA THR A 7 9.08 6.82 0.20
C THR A 7 8.01 6.29 1.16
N ILE A 8 7.81 4.99 1.21
CA ILE A 8 6.77 4.35 2.03
C ILE A 8 7.35 4.07 3.43
N SER A 9 6.56 4.34 4.46
CA SER A 9 6.89 4.07 5.86
C SER A 9 5.99 2.99 6.45
N THR A 10 4.69 3.02 6.14
CA THR A 10 3.72 2.07 6.69
C THR A 10 2.75 1.58 5.63
N PHE A 11 2.27 0.36 5.79
CA PHE A 11 1.23 -0.23 4.96
C PHE A 11 0.21 -0.94 5.84
N ARG A 12 -1.05 -0.53 5.73
CA ARG A 12 -2.17 -1.13 6.47
C ARG A 12 -3.20 -1.61 5.48
N THR A 13 -3.71 -2.82 5.63
CA THR A 13 -4.81 -3.29 4.79
C THR A 13 -5.75 -4.20 5.56
N THR A 14 -7.04 -4.05 5.29
CA THR A 14 -8.12 -4.85 5.86
C THR A 14 -8.91 -5.46 4.72
N PHE A 15 -8.98 -6.78 4.65
CA PHE A 15 -9.72 -7.45 3.58
C PHE A 15 -10.15 -8.89 3.94
N ASN A 16 -11.25 -9.35 3.33
CA ASN A 16 -11.63 -10.76 3.29
C ASN A 16 -10.93 -11.44 2.10
N PRO A 17 -10.04 -12.43 2.30
CA PRO A 17 -9.27 -13.05 1.21
C PRO A 17 -10.13 -13.80 0.18
N PHE A 18 -11.37 -14.16 0.55
CA PHE A 18 -12.32 -14.87 -0.31
C PHE A 18 -13.12 -13.93 -1.21
N LEU A 19 -13.14 -12.62 -0.94
CA LEU A 19 -13.79 -11.64 -1.82
C LEU A 19 -12.94 -11.38 -3.06
N ARG A 20 -13.59 -11.35 -4.22
CA ARG A 20 -12.91 -11.05 -5.50
C ARG A 20 -12.33 -9.63 -5.52
N SER A 21 -13.06 -8.68 -4.94
CA SER A 21 -12.66 -7.27 -4.81
C SER A 21 -11.42 -7.09 -3.91
N ALA A 22 -11.06 -8.06 -3.07
CA ALA A 22 -9.87 -8.00 -2.21
C ALA A 22 -8.57 -8.38 -2.95
N ARG A 23 -8.66 -8.76 -4.23
CA ARG A 23 -7.49 -9.16 -5.02
C ARG A 23 -6.39 -8.08 -5.07
N PRO A 24 -6.68 -6.78 -5.29
CA PRO A 24 -5.64 -5.76 -5.29
C PRO A 24 -4.90 -5.65 -3.95
N CYS A 25 -5.61 -5.68 -2.81
CA CYS A 25 -4.99 -5.63 -1.49
C CYS A 25 -3.97 -6.76 -1.27
N ARG A 26 -4.32 -7.99 -1.67
CA ARG A 26 -3.40 -9.15 -1.59
C ARG A 26 -2.17 -9.00 -2.48
N LEU A 27 -2.35 -8.47 -3.69
CA LEU A 27 -1.25 -8.30 -4.63
C LEU A 27 -0.31 -7.17 -4.20
N ILE A 28 -0.85 -6.03 -3.73
CA ILE A 28 -0.03 -4.94 -3.17
C ILE A 28 0.75 -5.43 -1.96
N LEU A 29 0.12 -6.17 -1.05
CA LEU A 29 0.81 -6.79 0.08
C LEU A 29 2.01 -7.64 -0.37
N SER A 30 1.85 -8.45 -1.42
CA SER A 30 2.92 -9.28 -1.96
C SER A 30 4.04 -8.46 -2.61
N LEU A 31 3.72 -7.32 -3.23
CA LEU A 31 4.74 -6.44 -3.83
C LEU A 31 5.54 -5.69 -2.76
N LEU A 32 4.88 -5.28 -1.68
CA LEU A 32 5.50 -4.55 -0.58
C LEU A 32 6.26 -5.44 0.40
N ARG A 33 5.94 -6.75 0.50
CA ARG A 33 6.70 -7.72 1.31
C ARG A 33 7.82 -8.34 0.48
N ASN A 34 8.98 -7.71 0.50
CA ASN A 34 10.17 -8.22 -0.18
C ASN A 34 11.40 -8.16 0.76
N PRO A 35 12.54 -8.75 0.38
CA PRO A 35 13.72 -8.81 1.24
C PRO A 35 14.30 -7.44 1.63
N THR A 36 14.03 -6.37 0.87
CA THR A 36 14.54 -5.04 1.17
C THR A 36 13.62 -4.23 2.08
N THR A 37 12.33 -4.57 2.17
CA THR A 37 11.33 -3.85 2.97
C THR A 37 10.93 -4.56 4.26
N THR A 38 11.16 -5.88 4.35
CA THR A 38 10.73 -6.69 5.49
C THR A 38 11.61 -6.52 6.74
N PRO A 39 12.96 -6.51 6.65
CA PRO A 39 13.81 -6.40 7.83
C PRO A 39 13.69 -5.03 8.51
N ALA A 40 13.46 -5.01 9.82
CA ALA A 40 13.38 -3.77 10.61
C ALA A 40 14.69 -2.95 10.61
N SER A 41 15.82 -3.61 10.37
CA SER A 41 17.14 -2.97 10.22
C SER A 41 17.37 -2.36 8.83
N SER A 42 16.48 -2.61 7.86
CA SER A 42 16.62 -2.07 6.51
C SER A 42 16.26 -0.58 6.48
N PRO A 43 17.02 0.28 5.78
CA PRO A 43 16.62 1.67 5.50
C PRO A 43 15.30 1.80 4.73
N GLY A 44 14.91 0.72 4.04
CA GLY A 44 13.65 0.61 3.30
C GLY A 44 12.54 -0.09 4.08
N HIS A 45 12.68 -0.28 5.40
CA HIS A 45 11.68 -0.98 6.19
C HIS A 45 10.28 -0.35 6.06
N ILE A 46 9.27 -1.20 5.87
CA ILE A 46 7.85 -0.82 5.86
C ILE A 46 7.16 -1.56 7.00
N ASP A 47 6.50 -0.82 7.90
CA ASP A 47 5.64 -1.42 8.93
C ASP A 47 4.33 -1.91 8.29
N ILE A 48 4.15 -3.23 8.22
CA ILE A 48 3.05 -3.87 7.50
C ILE A 48 2.04 -4.49 8.48
N LYS A 49 0.84 -3.90 8.56
CA LYS A 49 -0.30 -4.43 9.33
C LYS A 49 -1.39 -4.97 8.41
N VAL A 50 -1.72 -6.25 8.57
CA VAL A 50 -2.74 -6.93 7.75
C VAL A 50 -3.85 -7.45 8.65
N THR A 51 -5.08 -7.01 8.41
CA THR A 51 -6.27 -7.50 9.10
C THR A 51 -7.06 -8.39 8.13
N GLN A 52 -6.99 -9.71 8.34
CA GLN A 52 -7.75 -10.67 7.55
C GLN A 52 -9.13 -10.85 8.15
N LEU A 53 -10.16 -10.61 7.35
CA LEU A 53 -11.55 -10.77 7.77
C LEU A 53 -12.05 -12.20 7.51
N PRO A 54 -12.97 -12.73 8.33
CA PRO A 54 -13.54 -14.05 8.14
C PRO A 54 -14.36 -14.12 6.84
N ARG A 55 -14.53 -15.34 6.31
CA ARG A 55 -15.21 -15.58 5.02
C ARG A 55 -16.64 -15.00 4.96
N SER A 56 -17.35 -14.99 6.08
CA SER A 56 -18.71 -14.44 6.20
C SER A 56 -18.77 -12.91 6.14
N SER A 57 -17.64 -12.22 6.31
CA SER A 57 -17.61 -10.76 6.29
C SER A 57 -17.80 -10.22 4.88
N THR A 58 -18.77 -9.32 4.73
CA THR A 58 -19.06 -8.56 3.50
C THR A 58 -18.40 -7.19 3.49
N GLN A 59 -17.58 -6.87 4.50
CA GLN A 59 -16.90 -5.59 4.58
C GLN A 59 -16.00 -5.38 3.35
N GLU A 60 -16.10 -4.18 2.77
CA GLU A 60 -15.34 -3.83 1.59
C GLU A 60 -13.85 -3.72 1.91
N PRO A 61 -12.97 -4.26 1.04
CA PRO A 61 -11.53 -4.18 1.25
C PRO A 61 -11.01 -2.74 1.12
N GLU A 62 -10.11 -2.39 2.03
CA GLU A 62 -9.43 -1.09 2.06
C GLU A 62 -7.93 -1.26 2.32
N LEU A 63 -7.16 -0.26 1.90
CA LEU A 63 -5.75 -0.15 2.21
C LEU A 63 -5.36 1.29 2.49
N THR A 64 -4.30 1.46 3.29
CA THR A 64 -3.71 2.74 3.65
C THR A 64 -2.21 2.64 3.48
N ILE A 65 -1.62 3.57 2.73
CA ILE A 65 -0.17 3.77 2.64
C ILE A 65 0.20 4.98 3.48
N GLY A 66 1.12 4.82 4.43
CA GLY A 66 1.81 5.95 5.07
C GLY A 66 3.15 6.19 4.39
N PHE A 67 3.47 7.45 4.13
CA PHE A 67 4.73 7.88 3.54
C PHE A 67 5.68 8.44 4.60
N LYS A 68 6.98 8.49 4.29
CA LYS A 68 8.02 8.98 5.22
C LYS A 68 7.89 10.47 5.57
N ASN A 69 7.28 11.26 4.70
CA ASN A 69 6.97 12.67 4.97
C ASN A 69 5.73 12.88 5.85
N GLY A 70 5.09 11.81 6.35
CA GLY A 70 3.89 11.87 7.19
C GLY A 70 2.57 11.95 6.43
N LYS A 71 2.57 11.99 5.08
CA LYS A 71 1.32 11.90 4.30
C LYS A 71 0.75 10.48 4.39
N GLU A 72 -0.57 10.37 4.38
CA GLU A 72 -1.29 9.09 4.31
C GLU A 72 -2.22 9.06 3.10
N LEU A 73 -2.27 7.91 2.43
CA LEU A 73 -3.14 7.64 1.29
C LEU A 73 -4.05 6.47 1.61
N LYS A 74 -5.32 6.75 1.87
CA LYS A 74 -6.37 5.74 2.06
C LYS A 74 -7.07 5.44 0.73
N ILE A 75 -7.17 4.16 0.39
CA ILE A 75 -7.81 3.67 -0.83
C ILE A 75 -8.89 2.64 -0.48
N GLU A 76 -10.13 2.99 -0.78
CA GLU A 76 -11.30 2.11 -0.65
C GLU A 76 -11.44 1.24 -1.90
N VAL A 77 -10.59 0.21 -1.98
CA VAL A 77 -10.46 -0.67 -3.15
C VAL A 77 -11.79 -1.34 -3.52
N GLY A 78 -12.52 -1.82 -2.51
CA GLY A 78 -13.82 -2.47 -2.70
C GLY A 78 -14.88 -1.53 -3.25
N LYS A 79 -15.05 -0.37 -2.62
CA LYS A 79 -16.07 0.61 -2.99
C LYS A 79 -15.89 1.16 -4.40
N ARG A 80 -14.64 1.46 -4.76
CA ARG A 80 -14.28 2.06 -6.05
C ARG A 80 -14.04 1.04 -7.16
N GLN A 81 -14.13 -0.26 -6.86
CA GLN A 81 -13.87 -1.37 -7.80
C GLN A 81 -12.53 -1.21 -8.53
N MET A 82 -11.51 -0.71 -7.84
CA MET A 82 -10.21 -0.41 -8.43
C MET A 82 -9.48 -1.68 -8.84
N LYS A 83 -8.87 -1.67 -10.03
CA LYS A 83 -7.94 -2.71 -10.45
C LYS A 83 -6.60 -2.49 -9.78
N ILE A 84 -5.75 -3.52 -9.82
CA ILE A 84 -4.37 -3.40 -9.31
C ILE A 84 -3.60 -2.28 -10.00
N GLY A 85 -3.78 -2.08 -11.31
CA GLY A 85 -3.11 -1.02 -12.07
C GLY A 85 -3.41 0.36 -11.49
N ASP A 86 -4.70 0.65 -11.28
CA ASP A 86 -5.18 1.92 -10.73
C ASP A 86 -4.60 2.19 -9.32
N VAL A 87 -4.55 1.15 -8.48
CA VAL A 87 -3.98 1.25 -7.13
C VAL A 87 -2.47 1.51 -7.19
N VAL A 88 -1.74 0.79 -8.02
CA VAL A 88 -0.29 0.98 -8.20
C VAL A 88 0.02 2.37 -8.74
N GLU A 89 -0.76 2.84 -9.71
CA GLU A 89 -0.61 4.16 -10.30
C GLU A 89 -0.83 5.27 -9.27
N GLU A 90 -1.87 5.16 -8.45
CA GLU A 90 -2.18 6.18 -7.44
C GLU A 90 -1.10 6.25 -6.35
N ILE A 91 -0.61 5.10 -5.89
CA ILE A 91 0.52 5.03 -4.95
C ILE A 91 1.79 5.63 -5.58
N ALA A 92 2.09 5.26 -6.83
CA ALA A 92 3.27 5.77 -7.53
C ALA A 92 3.19 7.28 -7.81
N ARG A 93 2.00 7.81 -8.09
CA ARG A 93 1.75 9.24 -8.31
C ARG A 93 2.10 10.04 -7.06
N VAL A 94 1.59 9.62 -5.90
CA VAL A 94 1.87 10.29 -4.62
C VAL A 94 3.34 10.10 -4.23
N GLY A 95 3.87 8.88 -4.31
CA GLY A 95 5.26 8.60 -3.96
C GLY A 95 6.26 9.44 -4.77
N ARG A 96 6.08 9.57 -6.08
CA ARG A 96 6.97 10.41 -6.92
C ARG A 96 6.84 11.90 -6.64
N ALA A 97 5.65 12.38 -6.25
CA ALA A 97 5.51 13.76 -5.80
C ALA A 97 6.39 14.00 -4.56
N ILE A 98 6.44 13.03 -3.65
CA ILE A 98 7.25 13.08 -2.43
C ILE A 98 8.74 12.98 -2.77
N GLU A 99 9.16 12.07 -3.65
CA GLU A 99 10.56 11.98 -4.09
C GLU A 99 11.05 13.31 -4.67
N ARG A 100 10.21 13.99 -5.47
CA ARG A 100 10.54 15.31 -6.02
C ARG A 100 10.59 16.40 -4.95
N GLU A 101 9.67 16.37 -3.98
CA GLU A 101 9.69 17.29 -2.84
C GLU A 101 10.94 17.11 -1.97
N GLU A 102 11.40 15.88 -1.76
CA GLU A 102 12.62 15.56 -1.02
C GLU A 102 13.87 15.98 -1.79
N ALA A 103 13.94 15.70 -3.09
CA ALA A 103 15.07 16.07 -3.95
C ALA A 103 15.24 17.59 -4.13
N LEU A 104 14.17 18.38 -3.95
CA LEU A 104 14.25 19.85 -4.03
C LEU A 104 14.75 20.49 -2.72
N LYS A 105 14.68 19.74 -1.61
CA LYS A 105 15.11 20.21 -0.28
C LYS A 105 16.58 19.86 0.02
N SER A 106 17.17 18.94 -0.74
CA SER A 106 18.59 18.58 -0.70
C SER A 106 19.42 19.49 -1.58
#